data_AF-A0A6I1FXM6-F1
#
_entry.id   AF-A0A6I1FXM6-F1
#
_cell.length_a   1.000
_cell.length_b   1.000
_cell.length_c   1.000
_cell.angle_alpha   90.00
_cell.angle_beta   90.00
_cell.angle_gamma   90.00
#
_symmetry.space_group_name_H-M   'P 1'
#
loop_
_entity.id
_entity.type
_entity.pdbx_description
1 polymer ?
#
loop_
_entity_poly.entity_id
_entity_poly.type
_entity_poly.pdbx_seq_one_letter_code
_entity_poly.pdbx_strand_id
1 'polypeptide(L)'
;MRPRVLLSVVLSFVLMVGMASSASAAVVVSASTAGTKTVGFATNVWGSVSEPGEREVWTEVDLGTDAWSRSKVGRTSADGKYVLELTYGFATVGEYRFRVGAATSEGVVYSEPFTLTRTPWQPGWAGTKPVYQTTNTWGRLPRAANRSVWTEALVNGRWSRSQTRTADATGYFVIPLTYGSSRVGIHTFRVGASTSMGVVYSQPFELRRTATVVAKSAGTKPVNQTTNTWGTVSGYAGGQVRTQVLLSTGWSTSQVRTTDSNGYFVIPLTYGSSTPGKYTFRVAASTPLGTVYSNQFTLERTATVDCARQACVALTFDDGPSAYTDRLIDTLVRTKTPATFFVVGSQVANRPATVRRMQSAGLAVENHTYSHPQLTTLSYSGQLSQVTRTDNALATAGVRRSTQLRPPFGSWNSTTRTLGKPLILWSVDPRDWEVRDAARIRSHVAANARSGSIVLLHDSHSTTVDAVPGIISDLRARGFTLVTVDTLVPSMQPGDVVYSRTNISRASSASTLTDQSDVLRSPDGSVLGPVLDEAPFVPGS
;
A
#
# COMPACT_ATOMS: atom_id res chain seq x y z
N MET A 1 -24.33 94.98 16.86
CA MET A 1 -25.63 94.86 16.17
C MET A 1 -26.64 94.22 17.11
N ARG A 2 -27.64 95.00 17.55
CA ARG A 2 -28.94 94.56 18.13
C ARG A 2 -29.99 94.67 16.99
N PRO A 3 -31.17 94.02 16.99
CA PRO A 3 -32.20 94.03 18.07
C PRO A 3 -32.84 92.63 18.35
N ARG A 4 -33.33 92.30 19.57
CA ARG A 4 -34.56 92.71 20.30
C ARG A 4 -35.88 92.37 19.58
N VAL A 5 -36.71 91.53 20.21
CA VAL A 5 -38.15 91.78 20.41
C VAL A 5 -38.56 91.37 21.83
N LEU A 6 -39.21 92.31 22.52
CA LEU A 6 -39.86 92.22 23.84
C LEU A 6 -41.28 91.64 23.68
N LEU A 7 -41.83 90.98 24.71
CA LEU A 7 -43.14 91.39 25.26
C LEU A 7 -43.35 90.90 26.71
N SER A 8 -43.71 91.84 27.58
CA SER A 8 -44.14 91.69 28.98
C SER A 8 -45.59 91.19 29.09
N VAL A 9 -45.99 90.73 30.30
CA VAL A 9 -47.28 90.96 31.05
C VAL A 9 -47.33 89.85 32.15
N VAL A 10 -47.03 90.12 33.43
CA VAL A 10 -47.86 90.68 34.54
C VAL A 10 -48.77 89.67 35.26
N LEU A 11 -48.58 89.61 36.58
CA LEU A 11 -49.54 89.38 37.70
C LEU A 11 -49.67 88.02 38.43
N SER A 12 -49.23 88.09 39.70
CA SER A 12 -49.87 87.67 40.96
C SER A 12 -50.14 86.20 41.32
N PHE A 13 -49.55 85.85 42.47
CA PHE A 13 -50.11 85.16 43.65
C PHE A 13 -51.11 84.01 43.41
N VAL A 14 -50.77 82.83 43.94
CA VAL A 14 -51.49 82.20 45.07
C VAL A 14 -50.67 80.99 45.54
N LEU A 15 -50.36 80.97 46.84
CA LEU A 15 -49.86 79.82 47.56
C LEU A 15 -51.02 78.82 47.70
N MET A 16 -51.06 77.79 46.86
CA MET A 16 -51.92 76.62 47.09
C MET A 16 -51.05 75.43 47.49
N VAL A 17 -51.22 75.03 48.75
CA VAL A 17 -50.76 73.74 49.28
C VAL A 17 -51.53 72.65 48.55
N GLY A 18 -50.93 72.10 47.50
CA GLY A 18 -51.43 70.93 46.78
C GLY A 18 -50.89 69.65 47.42
N MET A 19 -51.80 68.80 47.90
CA MET A 19 -51.51 67.46 48.38
C MET A 19 -50.68 66.69 47.34
N ALA A 20 -49.44 66.35 47.69
CA ALA A 20 -48.66 65.36 46.94
C ALA A 20 -49.29 63.99 47.18
N SER A 21 -50.16 63.57 46.26
CA SER A 21 -50.47 62.17 46.05
C SER A 21 -49.14 61.46 45.77
N SER A 22 -48.68 60.65 46.73
CA SER A 22 -47.60 59.71 46.51
C SER A 22 -48.11 58.64 45.54
N ALA A 23 -48.00 58.89 44.24
CA ALA A 23 -48.12 57.85 43.25
C ALA A 23 -47.00 56.84 43.52
N SER A 24 -47.36 55.67 44.06
CA SER A 24 -46.45 54.53 44.15
C SER A 24 -45.92 54.26 42.74
N ALA A 25 -44.60 54.24 42.57
CA ALA A 25 -44.02 53.82 41.30
C ALA A 25 -44.45 52.36 41.05
N ALA A 26 -45.00 52.08 39.86
CA ALA A 26 -45.44 50.73 39.50
C ALA A 26 -44.28 49.72 39.64
N VAL A 27 -44.57 48.51 40.09
CA VAL A 27 -43.55 47.47 40.22
C VAL A 27 -43.08 47.03 38.82
N VAL A 28 -41.76 47.01 38.60
CA VAL A 28 -41.13 46.63 37.33
C VAL A 28 -40.30 45.37 37.50
N VAL A 29 -40.45 44.43 36.58
CA VAL A 29 -39.58 43.24 36.46
C VAL A 29 -38.70 43.42 35.23
N SER A 30 -37.39 43.57 35.44
CA SER A 30 -36.41 43.65 34.35
C SER A 30 -35.85 42.27 34.05
N ALA A 31 -35.65 41.91 32.79
CA ALA A 31 -35.03 40.64 32.40
C ALA A 31 -33.97 40.85 31.31
N SER A 32 -32.87 40.12 31.40
CA SER A 32 -31.77 40.15 30.43
C SER A 32 -31.17 38.76 30.28
N THR A 33 -30.79 38.39 29.06
CA THR A 33 -30.16 37.10 28.77
C THR A 33 -29.09 37.23 27.69
N ALA A 34 -28.26 36.21 27.55
CA ALA A 34 -27.37 36.07 26.40
C ALA A 34 -28.24 35.68 25.20
N GLY A 35 -28.67 36.65 24.39
CA GLY A 35 -29.62 36.46 23.29
C GLY A 35 -29.29 35.31 22.32
N THR A 36 -28.03 34.90 22.21
CA THR A 36 -27.62 33.71 21.45
C THR A 36 -26.72 32.79 22.28
N LYS A 37 -27.04 31.48 22.29
CA LYS A 37 -26.20 30.46 22.94
C LYS A 37 -26.23 29.13 22.19
N THR A 38 -25.12 28.42 22.14
CA THR A 38 -25.08 27.06 21.58
C THR A 38 -25.92 26.09 22.42
N VAL A 39 -26.56 25.10 21.77
CA VAL A 39 -27.24 23.99 22.45
C VAL A 39 -26.28 23.27 23.41
N GLY A 40 -26.79 22.81 24.54
CA GLY A 40 -25.99 22.12 25.55
C GLY A 40 -25.15 23.02 26.47
N PHE A 41 -25.06 24.32 26.19
CA PHE A 41 -24.44 25.29 27.10
C PHE A 41 -25.46 25.87 28.07
N ALA A 42 -25.03 26.08 29.32
CA ALA A 42 -25.83 26.78 30.33
C ALA A 42 -26.16 28.20 29.86
N THR A 43 -27.43 28.58 29.99
CA THR A 43 -27.92 29.92 29.71
C THR A 43 -28.77 30.37 30.88
N ASN A 44 -28.49 31.56 31.40
CA ASN A 44 -29.26 32.16 32.47
C ASN A 44 -29.98 33.41 31.95
N VAL A 45 -31.11 33.73 32.56
CA VAL A 45 -31.70 35.06 32.59
C VAL A 45 -31.37 35.68 33.94
N TRP A 46 -31.07 36.97 33.95
CA TRP A 46 -30.86 37.75 35.16
C TRP A 46 -31.64 39.05 35.08
N GLY A 47 -31.91 39.65 36.24
CA GLY A 47 -32.77 40.81 36.32
C GLY A 47 -33.04 41.24 37.75
N SER A 48 -34.01 42.13 37.89
CA SER A 48 -34.48 42.62 39.19
C SER A 48 -35.98 42.86 39.20
N VAL A 49 -36.58 42.66 40.36
CA VAL A 49 -37.89 43.20 40.71
C VAL A 49 -37.64 44.52 41.45
N SER A 50 -38.29 45.62 41.06
CA SER A 50 -38.08 46.94 41.69
C SER A 50 -38.56 46.99 43.14
N GLU A 51 -39.44 46.08 43.53
CA GLU A 51 -39.91 45.91 44.89
C GLU A 51 -38.89 45.08 45.72
N PRO A 52 -38.40 45.59 46.87
CA PRO A 52 -37.42 44.89 47.69
C PRO A 52 -38.00 43.65 48.38
N GLY A 53 -37.12 42.75 48.82
CA GLY A 53 -37.45 41.52 49.54
C GLY A 53 -37.34 40.25 48.70
N GLU A 54 -37.21 39.11 49.38
CA GLU A 54 -37.23 37.79 48.75
C GLU A 54 -38.63 37.44 48.24
N ARG A 55 -38.73 37.18 46.94
CA ARG A 55 -40.00 36.92 46.25
C ARG A 55 -39.83 35.77 45.28
N GLU A 56 -40.91 35.05 45.03
CA GLU A 56 -40.94 34.02 44.00
C GLU A 56 -40.84 34.66 42.61
N VAL A 57 -39.91 34.16 41.81
CA VAL A 57 -39.72 34.55 40.40
C VAL A 57 -39.66 33.30 39.54
N TRP A 58 -40.14 33.40 38.31
CA TRP A 58 -40.12 32.26 37.39
C TRP A 58 -39.98 32.67 35.94
N THR A 59 -39.43 31.79 35.12
CA THR A 59 -39.42 31.93 33.67
C THR A 59 -40.65 31.26 33.08
N GLU A 60 -41.19 31.88 32.03
CA GLU A 60 -42.18 31.28 31.14
C GLU A 60 -41.64 31.27 29.72
N VAL A 61 -41.99 30.23 28.96
CA VAL A 61 -41.66 30.09 27.55
C VAL A 61 -42.94 30.08 26.72
N ASP A 62 -42.91 30.77 25.59
CA ASP A 62 -43.98 30.73 24.60
C ASP A 62 -43.88 29.45 23.77
N LEU A 63 -44.96 28.66 23.73
CA LEU A 63 -45.04 27.39 23.00
C LEU A 63 -45.57 27.52 21.57
N GLY A 64 -45.75 28.74 21.04
CA GLY A 64 -46.09 29.00 19.64
C GLY A 64 -47.55 29.40 19.37
N THR A 65 -48.28 29.81 20.40
CA THR A 65 -49.67 30.31 20.30
C THR A 65 -49.97 31.42 21.34
N ASP A 66 -48.96 32.17 21.77
CA ASP A 66 -49.01 33.05 22.97
C ASP A 66 -49.43 32.29 24.26
N ALA A 67 -49.33 30.96 24.24
CA ALA A 67 -49.53 30.10 25.40
C ALA A 67 -48.21 30.01 26.17
N TRP A 68 -48.15 30.73 27.28
CA TRP A 68 -46.98 30.78 28.16
C TRP A 68 -46.98 29.60 29.12
N SER A 69 -45.86 28.88 29.17
CA SER A 69 -45.68 27.73 30.06
C SER A 69 -44.54 27.98 31.04
N ARG A 70 -44.82 27.75 32.33
CA ARG A 70 -43.86 27.92 33.43
C ARG A 70 -42.70 26.93 33.28
N SER A 71 -41.47 27.44 33.21
CA SER A 71 -40.27 26.67 32.90
C SER A 71 -39.34 26.48 34.11
N LYS A 72 -39.00 27.54 34.85
CA LYS A 72 -38.10 27.48 36.01
C LYS A 72 -38.56 28.44 37.09
N VAL A 73 -38.61 27.99 38.34
CA VAL A 73 -38.93 28.83 39.52
C VAL A 73 -37.66 29.06 40.36
N GLY A 74 -37.57 30.22 40.99
CA GLY A 74 -36.55 30.57 41.96
C GLY A 74 -37.00 31.74 42.84
N ARG A 75 -36.04 32.42 43.47
CA ARG A 75 -36.29 33.56 44.35
C ARG A 75 -35.37 34.74 44.04
N THR A 76 -35.86 35.95 44.30
CA THR A 76 -35.02 37.14 44.38
C THR A 76 -34.18 37.11 45.65
N SER A 77 -33.04 37.80 45.60
CA SER A 77 -32.31 38.26 46.80
C SER A 77 -33.07 39.35 47.53
N ALA A 78 -32.62 39.73 48.74
CA ALA A 78 -33.18 40.83 49.50
C ALA A 78 -33.26 42.16 48.71
N ASP A 79 -32.29 42.40 47.82
CA ASP A 79 -32.24 43.58 46.95
C ASP A 79 -33.06 43.43 45.65
N GLY A 80 -33.92 42.40 45.56
CA GLY A 80 -34.80 42.18 44.40
C GLY A 80 -34.12 41.55 43.17
N LYS A 81 -32.82 41.26 43.20
CA LYS A 81 -32.08 40.67 42.06
C LYS A 81 -32.29 39.16 41.96
N TYR A 82 -32.33 38.63 40.75
CA TYR A 82 -32.43 37.18 40.50
C TYR A 82 -31.55 36.70 39.34
N VAL A 83 -31.27 35.40 39.34
CA VAL A 83 -30.68 34.66 38.21
C VAL A 83 -31.42 33.33 38.10
N LEU A 84 -32.03 33.06 36.96
CA LEU A 84 -32.75 31.81 36.67
C LEU A 84 -32.13 31.13 35.45
N GLU A 85 -32.05 29.81 35.48
CA GLU A 85 -31.58 29.03 34.33
C GLU A 85 -32.71 28.85 33.30
N LEU A 86 -32.39 29.06 32.02
CA LEU A 86 -33.28 28.78 30.89
C LEU A 86 -33.10 27.34 30.41
N THR A 87 -34.00 26.45 30.85
CA THR A 87 -33.94 25.00 30.59
C THR A 87 -34.66 24.57 29.32
N TYR A 88 -35.71 25.28 28.90
CA TYR A 88 -36.42 24.99 27.65
C TYR A 88 -35.53 25.28 26.43
N GLY A 89 -35.62 24.43 25.40
CA GLY A 89 -34.79 24.53 24.21
C GLY A 89 -33.32 24.17 24.41
N PHE A 90 -32.91 23.65 25.58
CA PHE A 90 -31.50 23.40 25.87
C PHE A 90 -30.79 22.49 24.84
N ALA A 91 -31.46 21.44 24.38
CA ALA A 91 -30.91 20.45 23.45
C ALA A 91 -31.33 20.67 21.99
N THR A 92 -32.16 21.67 21.73
CA THR A 92 -32.82 21.86 20.44
C THR A 92 -32.43 23.21 19.85
N VAL A 93 -32.02 23.21 18.59
CA VAL A 93 -31.71 24.42 17.83
C VAL A 93 -33.02 25.13 17.53
N GLY A 94 -33.07 26.45 17.70
CA GLY A 94 -34.28 27.22 17.47
C GLY A 94 -34.27 28.56 18.16
N GLU A 95 -35.35 29.30 17.94
CA GLU A 95 -35.61 30.56 18.62
C GLU A 95 -36.69 30.34 19.68
N TYR A 96 -36.44 30.80 20.90
CA TYR A 96 -37.31 30.60 22.05
C TYR A 96 -37.61 31.94 22.69
N ARG A 97 -38.89 32.29 22.78
CA ARG A 97 -39.35 33.52 23.42
C ARG A 97 -39.68 33.23 24.88
N PHE A 98 -39.12 34.03 25.78
CA PHE A 98 -39.27 33.90 27.23
C PHE A 98 -39.77 35.21 27.84
N ARG A 99 -40.35 35.11 29.03
CA ARG A 99 -40.58 36.23 29.95
C ARG A 99 -40.32 35.80 31.38
N VAL A 100 -40.13 36.75 32.30
CA VAL A 100 -40.01 36.46 33.74
C VAL A 100 -41.23 37.00 34.47
N GLY A 101 -41.91 36.15 35.24
CA GLY A 101 -42.95 36.55 36.17
C GLY A 101 -42.41 36.65 37.60
N ALA A 102 -42.96 37.58 38.39
CA ALA A 102 -42.64 37.74 39.81
C ALA A 102 -43.92 37.90 40.63
N ALA A 103 -43.94 37.33 41.84
CA ALA A 103 -44.99 37.58 42.83
C ALA A 103 -44.68 38.86 43.61
N THR A 104 -45.50 39.90 43.42
CA THR A 104 -45.30 41.26 43.94
C THR A 104 -46.47 41.68 44.83
N SER A 105 -46.38 42.84 45.51
CA SER A 105 -47.51 43.43 46.22
C SER A 105 -48.69 43.78 45.30
N GLU A 106 -48.42 43.97 44.00
CA GLU A 106 -49.41 44.32 42.97
C GLU A 106 -49.98 43.07 42.27
N GLY A 107 -49.66 41.87 42.76
CA GLY A 107 -49.99 40.60 42.10
C GLY A 107 -48.84 40.08 41.25
N VAL A 108 -49.15 39.43 40.12
CA VAL A 108 -48.11 38.90 39.23
C VAL A 108 -47.71 39.94 38.19
N VAL A 109 -46.44 40.34 38.20
CA VAL A 109 -45.87 41.26 37.21
C VAL A 109 -44.91 40.50 36.30
N TYR A 110 -44.95 40.79 35.00
CA TYR A 110 -44.08 40.18 34.00
C TYR A 110 -43.09 41.19 33.41
N SER A 111 -41.90 40.70 33.07
CA SER A 111 -40.97 41.43 32.22
C SER A 111 -41.49 41.55 30.79
N GLU A 112 -40.94 42.49 30.02
CA GLU A 112 -41.01 42.41 28.56
C GLU A 112 -40.48 41.05 28.07
N PRO A 113 -41.11 40.45 27.04
CA PRO A 113 -40.60 39.24 26.43
C PRO A 113 -39.22 39.45 25.81
N PHE A 114 -38.37 38.42 25.90
CA PHE A 114 -37.05 38.40 25.29
C PHE A 114 -36.80 37.07 24.57
N THR A 115 -35.85 37.06 23.65
CA THR A 115 -35.55 35.91 22.80
C THR A 115 -34.22 35.27 23.17
N LEU A 116 -34.20 33.93 23.18
CA LEU A 116 -33.00 33.11 23.20
C LEU A 116 -32.90 32.31 21.90
N THR A 117 -31.87 32.58 21.12
CA THR A 117 -31.51 31.79 19.94
C THR A 117 -30.52 30.70 20.32
N ARG A 118 -30.92 29.44 20.12
CA ARG A 118 -30.08 28.25 20.30
C ARG A 118 -29.39 27.87 19.00
N THR A 119 -28.06 28.02 18.95
CA THR A 119 -27.27 27.65 17.77
C THR A 119 -26.75 26.21 17.85
N PRO A 120 -26.47 25.56 16.71
CA PRO A 120 -25.94 24.21 16.72
C PRO A 120 -24.55 24.10 17.34
N TRP A 121 -24.28 22.96 17.98
CA TRP A 121 -22.95 22.61 18.48
C TRP A 121 -22.14 21.86 17.42
N GLN A 122 -20.84 22.17 17.31
CA GLN A 122 -19.90 21.47 16.43
C GLN A 122 -18.62 21.08 17.20
N PRO A 123 -18.25 19.78 17.29
CA PRO A 123 -16.89 19.38 17.66
C PRO A 123 -15.83 19.72 16.57
N GLY A 124 -14.56 19.60 16.94
CA GLY A 124 -13.47 19.49 15.97
C GLY A 124 -13.37 18.07 15.40
N TRP A 125 -12.97 17.94 14.13
CA TRP A 125 -12.69 16.64 13.50
C TRP A 125 -11.62 16.77 12.43
N ALA A 126 -10.96 15.65 12.08
CA ALA A 126 -10.05 15.62 10.95
C ALA A 126 -10.84 15.35 9.66
N GLY A 127 -10.97 16.35 8.78
CA GLY A 127 -11.80 16.25 7.57
C GLY A 127 -11.40 15.13 6.61
N THR A 128 -10.11 14.99 6.29
CA THR A 128 -9.59 13.97 5.35
C THR A 128 -8.42 13.21 5.95
N LYS A 129 -8.48 11.89 5.91
CA LYS A 129 -7.39 10.99 6.34
C LYS A 129 -7.34 9.73 5.49
N PRO A 130 -6.15 9.14 5.23
CA PRO A 130 -6.07 7.80 4.66
C PRO A 130 -6.83 6.76 5.49
N VAL A 131 -7.24 5.67 4.85
CA VAL A 131 -7.68 4.46 5.57
C VAL A 131 -6.58 3.95 6.50
N TYR A 132 -6.98 3.23 7.56
CA TYR A 132 -6.13 2.68 8.63
C TYR A 132 -5.44 3.71 9.53
N GLN A 133 -5.43 5.00 9.19
CA GLN A 133 -4.96 6.03 10.13
C GLN A 133 -5.96 6.25 11.27
N THR A 134 -5.43 6.34 12.49
CA THR A 134 -6.20 6.77 13.66
C THR A 134 -6.72 8.18 13.44
N THR A 135 -8.03 8.36 13.62
CA THR A 135 -8.72 9.63 13.45
C THR A 135 -9.66 9.85 14.62
N ASN A 136 -9.64 11.04 15.20
CA ASN A 136 -10.46 11.40 16.35
C ASN A 136 -11.35 12.60 16.02
N THR A 137 -12.46 12.72 16.76
CA THR A 137 -13.19 13.96 16.98
C THR A 137 -12.99 14.41 18.41
N TRP A 138 -13.01 15.72 18.66
CA TRP A 138 -12.80 16.30 19.98
C TRP A 138 -13.66 17.53 20.19
N GLY A 139 -13.90 17.90 21.43
CA GLY A 139 -14.72 19.07 21.74
C GLY A 139 -14.91 19.24 23.23
N ARG A 140 -15.67 20.27 23.59
CA ARG A 140 -16.00 20.55 24.98
C ARG A 140 -17.48 20.87 25.14
N LEU A 141 -18.13 20.21 26.09
CA LEU A 141 -19.48 20.52 26.54
C LEU A 141 -19.51 20.52 28.07
N PRO A 142 -19.46 21.68 28.75
CA PRO A 142 -19.31 21.74 30.21
C PRO A 142 -20.40 20.99 30.98
N ARG A 143 -21.63 20.94 30.45
CA ARG A 143 -22.78 20.21 31.01
C ARG A 143 -22.68 18.68 30.90
N ALA A 144 -21.66 18.20 30.18
CA ALA A 144 -21.30 16.80 30.08
C ALA A 144 -20.08 16.43 30.95
N ALA A 145 -19.66 17.28 31.90
CA ALA A 145 -18.56 16.98 32.81
C ALA A 145 -18.74 15.64 33.53
N ASN A 146 -17.77 14.73 33.40
CA ASN A 146 -17.83 13.35 33.90
C ASN A 146 -19.04 12.54 33.39
N ARG A 147 -19.61 12.88 32.23
CA ARG A 147 -20.74 12.20 31.60
C ARG A 147 -20.34 11.46 30.33
N SER A 148 -21.22 10.56 29.89
CA SER A 148 -21.06 9.80 28.66
C SER A 148 -21.16 10.69 27.43
N VAL A 149 -20.19 10.53 26.52
CA VAL A 149 -20.12 11.14 25.19
C VAL A 149 -19.88 10.04 24.17
N TRP A 150 -20.51 10.10 23.01
CA TRP A 150 -20.40 9.05 21.99
C TRP A 150 -20.44 9.62 20.59
N THR A 151 -19.91 8.86 19.64
CA THR A 151 -20.08 9.11 18.21
C THR A 151 -21.20 8.22 17.68
N GLU A 152 -21.96 8.73 16.72
CA GLU A 152 -22.87 7.96 15.88
C GLU A 152 -22.44 8.10 14.43
N ALA A 153 -22.39 6.99 13.71
CA ALA A 153 -22.19 6.98 12.28
C ALA A 153 -23.53 6.83 11.57
N LEU A 154 -23.70 7.52 10.43
CA LEU A 154 -24.86 7.35 9.58
C LEU A 154 -24.69 6.10 8.72
N VAL A 155 -25.48 5.07 8.97
CA VAL A 155 -25.42 3.77 8.29
C VAL A 155 -26.80 3.50 7.69
N ASN A 156 -26.88 3.38 6.36
CA ASN A 156 -28.14 3.14 5.63
C ASN A 156 -29.26 4.11 6.03
N GLY A 157 -28.92 5.40 6.17
CA GLY A 157 -29.86 6.46 6.57
C GLY A 157 -30.24 6.48 8.05
N ARG A 158 -29.66 5.61 8.89
CA ARG A 158 -29.94 5.55 10.34
C ARG A 158 -28.68 5.84 11.16
N TRP A 159 -28.84 6.58 12.24
CA TRP A 159 -27.75 6.84 13.17
C TRP A 159 -27.51 5.62 14.05
N SER A 160 -26.27 5.13 14.05
CA SER A 160 -25.84 3.98 14.83
C SER A 160 -24.65 4.36 15.71
N ARG A 161 -24.73 4.05 17.01
CA ARG A 161 -23.65 4.34 17.97
C ARG A 161 -22.37 3.60 17.58
N SER A 162 -21.28 4.34 17.42
CA SER A 162 -19.99 3.82 16.96
C SER A 162 -19.00 3.65 18.11
N GLN A 163 -18.78 4.68 18.93
CA GLN A 163 -17.84 4.64 20.06
C GLN A 163 -18.39 5.47 21.22
N THR A 164 -18.13 5.05 22.46
CA THR A 164 -18.52 5.77 23.68
C THR A 164 -17.29 6.03 24.54
N ARG A 165 -17.24 7.21 25.18
CA ARG A 165 -16.23 7.63 26.16
C ARG A 165 -16.90 8.43 27.27
N THR A 166 -16.13 8.77 28.29
CA THR A 166 -16.54 9.71 29.34
C THR A 166 -15.77 11.01 29.15
N ALA A 167 -16.48 12.14 29.12
CA ALA A 167 -15.82 13.45 29.10
C ALA A 167 -15.17 13.76 30.45
N ASP A 168 -14.11 14.55 30.45
CA ASP A 168 -13.39 14.91 31.69
C ASP A 168 -14.21 15.84 32.60
N ALA A 169 -13.64 16.22 33.75
CA ALA A 169 -14.27 17.10 34.71
C ALA A 169 -14.61 18.50 34.15
N THR A 170 -14.00 18.90 33.03
CA THR A 170 -14.28 20.16 32.34
C THR A 170 -15.32 20.00 31.22
N GLY A 171 -15.74 18.76 30.92
CA GLY A 171 -16.59 18.40 29.80
C GLY A 171 -15.86 18.26 28.46
N TYR A 172 -14.52 18.22 28.46
CA TYR A 172 -13.72 17.99 27.26
C TYR A 172 -13.65 16.50 26.92
N PHE A 173 -13.58 16.18 25.63
CA PHE A 173 -13.51 14.80 25.16
C PHE A 173 -12.68 14.66 23.89
N VAL A 174 -12.19 13.43 23.68
CA VAL A 174 -11.60 12.94 22.42
C VAL A 174 -12.16 11.54 22.17
N ILE A 175 -12.78 11.32 21.01
CA ILE A 175 -13.40 10.04 20.64
C ILE A 175 -12.85 9.57 19.29
N PRO A 176 -12.37 8.32 19.18
CA PRO A 176 -11.93 7.77 17.89
C PRO A 176 -13.11 7.54 16.94
N LEU A 177 -12.88 7.78 15.64
CA LEU A 177 -13.82 7.53 14.55
C LEU A 177 -13.46 6.20 13.87
N THR A 178 -14.00 5.10 14.40
CA THR A 178 -13.63 3.73 14.00
C THR A 178 -14.45 3.18 12.83
N TYR A 179 -15.71 3.63 12.67
CA TYR A 179 -16.54 3.25 11.53
C TYR A 179 -15.89 3.70 10.21
N GLY A 180 -15.86 2.82 9.22
CA GLY A 180 -15.24 3.11 7.92
C GLY A 180 -13.72 3.20 7.93
N SER A 181 -13.04 2.87 9.04
CA SER A 181 -11.57 2.97 9.16
C SER A 181 -10.79 2.22 8.07
N SER A 182 -11.32 1.12 7.56
CA SER A 182 -10.73 0.30 6.49
C SER A 182 -11.37 0.50 5.11
N ARG A 183 -12.33 1.41 4.97
CA ARG A 183 -13.12 1.60 3.74
C ARG A 183 -12.98 3.00 3.18
N VAL A 184 -12.58 3.08 1.92
CA VAL A 184 -12.50 4.33 1.17
C VAL A 184 -13.90 4.90 0.97
N GLY A 185 -14.08 6.19 1.22
CA GLY A 185 -15.38 6.85 1.06
C GLY A 185 -15.60 8.02 2.01
N ILE A 186 -16.81 8.59 1.93
CA ILE A 186 -17.28 9.61 2.86
C ILE A 186 -18.10 8.93 3.95
N HIS A 187 -17.73 9.16 5.21
CA HIS A 187 -18.43 8.62 6.37
C HIS A 187 -18.97 9.77 7.20
N THR A 188 -20.28 9.84 7.36
CA THR A 188 -20.94 10.91 8.11
C THR A 188 -21.11 10.52 9.58
N PHE A 189 -20.73 11.41 10.47
CA PHE A 189 -20.80 11.23 11.92
C PHE A 189 -21.56 12.38 12.58
N ARG A 190 -22.02 12.14 13.81
CA ARG A 190 -22.37 13.17 14.78
C ARG A 190 -21.91 12.76 16.17
N VAL A 191 -21.76 13.71 17.08
CA VAL A 191 -21.45 13.45 18.49
C VAL A 191 -22.70 13.64 19.33
N GLY A 192 -23.01 12.68 20.19
CA GLY A 192 -24.02 12.79 21.24
C GLY A 192 -23.36 12.91 22.61
N ALA A 193 -23.93 13.72 23.49
CA ALA A 193 -23.46 13.89 24.86
C ALA A 193 -24.63 13.81 25.84
N SER A 194 -24.46 13.01 26.90
CA SER A 194 -25.38 13.00 28.04
C SER A 194 -25.07 14.19 28.94
N THR A 195 -26.11 14.91 29.33
CA THR A 195 -26.04 16.05 30.25
C THR A 195 -27.04 15.86 31.39
N SER A 196 -26.99 16.72 32.40
CA SER A 196 -28.01 16.76 33.46
C SER A 196 -29.43 17.09 32.96
N MET A 197 -29.58 17.58 31.72
CA MET A 197 -30.86 18.03 31.16
C MET A 197 -31.28 17.23 29.91
N GLY A 198 -30.66 16.07 29.69
CA GLY A 198 -30.94 15.20 28.55
C GLY A 198 -29.76 15.03 27.60
N VAL A 199 -30.05 14.65 26.37
CA VAL A 199 -29.04 14.37 25.33
C VAL A 199 -28.94 15.53 24.36
N VAL A 200 -27.72 15.96 24.07
CA VAL A 200 -27.43 16.99 23.07
C VAL A 200 -26.64 16.36 21.93
N TYR A 201 -27.00 16.68 20.68
CA TYR A 201 -26.29 16.24 19.49
C TYR A 201 -25.59 17.41 18.81
N SER A 202 -24.42 17.14 18.23
CA SER A 202 -23.75 18.05 17.32
C SER A 202 -24.44 18.09 15.96
N GLN A 203 -24.08 19.08 15.14
CA GLN A 203 -24.30 18.98 13.69
C GLN A 203 -23.55 17.76 13.13
N PRO A 204 -24.10 17.11 12.10
CA PRO A 204 -23.37 16.10 11.34
C PRO A 204 -22.09 16.66 10.71
N PHE A 205 -21.06 15.82 10.59
CA PHE A 205 -19.82 16.12 9.90
C PHE A 205 -19.32 14.91 9.10
N GLU A 206 -18.48 15.18 8.11
CA GLU A 206 -17.96 14.16 7.20
C GLU A 206 -16.48 13.87 7.46
N LEU A 207 -16.14 12.58 7.51
CA LEU A 207 -14.78 12.06 7.43
C LEU A 207 -14.55 11.44 6.05
N ARG A 208 -13.60 11.99 5.30
CA ARG A 208 -13.17 11.48 3.99
C ARG A 208 -12.00 10.51 4.18
N ARG A 209 -12.24 9.23 3.88
CA ARG A 209 -11.23 8.16 3.91
C ARG A 209 -10.65 7.92 2.54
N THR A 210 -9.38 8.26 2.33
CA THR A 210 -8.69 8.13 1.03
C THR A 210 -7.88 6.85 0.92
N ALA A 211 -7.71 6.35 -0.31
CA ALA A 211 -6.84 5.23 -0.63
C ALA A 211 -5.41 5.71 -0.95
N THR A 212 -4.43 4.83 -0.74
CA THR A 212 -3.06 4.95 -1.22
C THR A 212 -2.76 3.80 -2.18
N VAL A 213 -2.10 4.09 -3.30
CA VAL A 213 -1.67 3.08 -4.28
C VAL A 213 -0.15 2.94 -4.21
N VAL A 214 0.31 1.72 -3.98
CA VAL A 214 1.74 1.36 -4.08
C VAL A 214 1.89 0.40 -5.25
N ALA A 215 2.85 0.63 -6.13
CA ALA A 215 3.14 -0.24 -7.27
C ALA A 215 4.66 -0.44 -7.41
N LYS A 216 5.06 -1.65 -7.78
CA LYS A 216 6.43 -2.06 -8.09
C LYS A 216 6.46 -2.81 -9.42
N SER A 217 7.62 -2.84 -10.08
CA SER A 217 7.82 -3.63 -11.30
C SER A 217 9.26 -4.12 -11.41
N ALA A 218 9.52 -5.02 -12.36
CA ALA A 218 10.88 -5.40 -12.73
C ALA A 218 11.57 -4.24 -13.48
N GLY A 219 12.76 -3.83 -13.04
CA GLY A 219 13.47 -2.69 -13.62
C GLY A 219 13.89 -2.89 -15.08
N THR A 220 14.49 -4.04 -15.40
CA THR A 220 14.99 -4.36 -16.75
C THR A 220 14.60 -5.77 -17.15
N LYS A 221 14.04 -5.93 -18.36
CA LYS A 221 13.61 -7.22 -18.93
C LYS A 221 13.81 -7.24 -20.44
N PRO A 222 14.23 -8.36 -21.05
CA PRO A 222 14.19 -8.49 -22.50
C PRO A 222 12.79 -8.28 -23.10
N VAL A 223 12.76 -7.89 -24.36
CA VAL A 223 11.53 -7.96 -25.18
C VAL A 223 11.02 -9.39 -25.23
N ASN A 224 9.71 -9.54 -25.42
CA ASN A 224 8.96 -10.80 -25.45
C ASN A 224 8.95 -11.60 -24.14
N GLN A 225 9.57 -11.11 -23.07
CA GLN A 225 9.43 -11.70 -21.74
C GLN A 225 8.20 -11.13 -21.01
N THR A 226 7.35 -12.02 -20.48
CA THR A 226 6.25 -11.62 -19.60
C THR A 226 6.77 -10.79 -18.43
N THR A 227 6.17 -9.62 -18.20
CA THR A 227 6.55 -8.72 -17.11
C THR A 227 5.29 -8.14 -16.50
N ASN A 228 5.22 -8.13 -15.18
CA ASN A 228 4.08 -7.64 -14.43
C ASN A 228 4.52 -6.47 -13.53
N THR A 229 3.57 -5.60 -13.22
CA THR A 229 3.62 -4.75 -12.03
C THR A 229 2.72 -5.36 -10.95
N TRP A 230 3.09 -5.17 -9.68
CA TRP A 230 2.30 -5.62 -8.54
C TRP A 230 2.31 -4.58 -7.44
N GLY A 231 1.32 -4.66 -6.56
CA GLY A 231 1.12 -3.63 -5.56
C GLY A 231 -0.19 -3.75 -4.81
N THR A 232 -0.53 -2.70 -4.08
CA THR A 232 -1.72 -2.67 -3.21
C THR A 232 -2.44 -1.34 -3.32
N VAL A 233 -3.77 -1.37 -3.21
CA VAL A 233 -4.62 -0.21 -2.96
C VAL A 233 -5.23 -0.34 -1.57
N SER A 234 -4.85 0.53 -0.65
CA SER A 234 -5.28 0.44 0.75
C SER A 234 -6.80 0.56 0.90
N GLY A 235 -7.45 -0.39 1.59
CA GLY A 235 -8.88 -0.32 1.91
C GLY A 235 -9.81 -0.37 0.70
N TYR A 236 -9.34 -0.88 -0.44
CA TYR A 236 -10.07 -0.91 -1.70
C TYR A 236 -10.11 -2.32 -2.31
N ALA A 237 -10.74 -3.24 -1.58
CA ALA A 237 -10.95 -4.63 -2.01
C ALA A 237 -11.95 -4.72 -3.18
N GLY A 238 -11.70 -5.63 -4.13
CA GLY A 238 -12.56 -5.78 -5.31
C GLY A 238 -12.62 -4.56 -6.23
N GLY A 239 -11.69 -3.61 -6.09
CA GLY A 239 -11.66 -2.36 -6.82
C GLY A 239 -10.98 -2.46 -8.18
N GLN A 240 -11.38 -1.61 -9.13
CA GLN A 240 -10.73 -1.55 -10.44
C GLN A 240 -9.41 -0.76 -10.38
N VAL A 241 -8.35 -1.39 -10.87
CA VAL A 241 -7.03 -0.81 -11.06
C VAL A 241 -6.60 -0.92 -12.52
N ARG A 242 -5.86 0.07 -13.00
CA ARG A 242 -5.34 0.08 -14.37
C ARG A 242 -3.91 0.58 -14.44
N THR A 243 -3.11 -0.03 -15.29
CA THR A 243 -1.79 0.50 -15.64
C THR A 243 -1.96 1.61 -16.67
N GLN A 244 -1.18 2.68 -16.50
CA GLN A 244 -1.03 3.72 -17.50
C GLN A 244 0.44 3.83 -17.90
N VAL A 245 0.68 4.06 -19.18
CA VAL A 245 2.00 4.33 -19.76
C VAL A 245 2.07 5.78 -20.21
N LEU A 246 3.21 6.43 -20.01
CA LEU A 246 3.47 7.79 -20.47
C LEU A 246 3.88 7.76 -21.95
N LEU A 247 3.08 8.39 -22.80
CA LEU A 247 3.34 8.61 -24.22
C LEU A 247 3.62 10.10 -24.47
N SER A 248 4.06 10.44 -25.69
CA SER A 248 4.24 11.84 -26.10
C SER A 248 2.95 12.68 -26.02
N THR A 249 1.79 12.04 -26.18
CA THR A 249 0.46 12.66 -26.07
C THR A 249 -0.11 12.65 -24.64
N GLY A 250 0.65 12.13 -23.66
CA GLY A 250 0.23 12.01 -22.27
C GLY A 250 0.01 10.58 -21.80
N TRP A 251 -0.73 10.42 -20.70
CA TRP A 251 -0.97 9.11 -20.09
C TRP A 251 -2.03 8.31 -20.84
N SER A 252 -1.67 7.09 -21.27
CA SER A 252 -2.59 6.17 -21.92
C SER A 252 -2.81 4.91 -21.07
N THR A 253 -4.04 4.41 -21.01
CA THR A 253 -4.38 3.19 -20.26
C THR A 253 -3.93 1.96 -21.04
N SER A 254 -3.22 1.04 -20.37
CA SER A 254 -2.67 -0.17 -20.98
C SER A 254 -3.47 -1.42 -20.62
N GLN A 255 -3.67 -1.71 -19.33
CA GLN A 255 -4.38 -2.90 -18.86
C GLN A 255 -5.23 -2.57 -17.64
N VAL A 256 -6.37 -3.24 -17.48
CA VAL A 256 -7.28 -3.11 -16.33
C VAL A 256 -7.39 -4.46 -15.61
N ARG A 257 -7.41 -4.45 -14.28
CA ARG A 257 -7.61 -5.61 -13.40
C ARG A 257 -8.44 -5.21 -12.19
N THR A 258 -8.88 -6.22 -11.43
CA THR A 258 -9.56 -6.05 -10.15
C THR A 258 -8.61 -6.48 -9.04
N THR A 259 -8.58 -5.72 -7.94
CA THR A 259 -7.80 -6.10 -6.76
C THR A 259 -8.46 -7.26 -6.02
N ASP A 260 -7.69 -8.04 -5.28
CA ASP A 260 -8.22 -9.10 -4.40
C ASP A 260 -8.91 -8.53 -3.15
N SER A 261 -9.25 -9.42 -2.21
CA SER A 261 -9.88 -9.09 -0.92
C SER A 261 -9.01 -8.20 0.00
N ASN A 262 -7.71 -8.16 -0.24
CA ASN A 262 -6.74 -7.34 0.50
C ASN A 262 -6.36 -6.05 -0.26
N GLY A 263 -6.95 -5.81 -1.44
CA GLY A 263 -6.58 -4.69 -2.29
C GLY A 263 -5.27 -4.92 -3.08
N TYR A 264 -4.73 -6.14 -3.09
CA TYR A 264 -3.53 -6.48 -3.84
C TYR A 264 -3.85 -6.70 -5.33
N PHE A 265 -2.90 -6.37 -6.20
CA PHE A 265 -3.02 -6.56 -7.63
C PHE A 265 -1.72 -7.05 -8.27
N VAL A 266 -1.87 -7.75 -9.40
CA VAL A 266 -0.81 -8.03 -10.37
C VAL A 266 -1.36 -7.70 -11.76
N ILE A 267 -0.66 -6.86 -12.51
CA ILE A 267 -1.09 -6.39 -13.83
C ILE A 267 0.05 -6.59 -14.84
N PRO A 268 -0.18 -7.28 -15.97
CA PRO A 268 0.78 -7.37 -17.05
C PRO A 268 1.14 -5.99 -17.64
N LEU A 269 2.43 -5.78 -17.93
CA LEU A 269 2.95 -4.60 -18.62
C LEU A 269 3.16 -4.95 -20.10
N THR A 270 2.09 -4.80 -20.89
CA THR A 270 2.04 -5.22 -22.30
C THR A 270 2.58 -4.19 -23.28
N TYR A 271 2.52 -2.89 -22.94
CA TYR A 271 3.07 -1.84 -23.78
C TYR A 271 4.60 -1.94 -23.86
N GLY A 272 5.14 -1.84 -25.08
CA GLY A 272 6.58 -2.02 -25.33
C GLY A 272 7.07 -3.47 -25.19
N SER A 273 6.16 -4.45 -25.06
CA SER A 273 6.57 -5.85 -24.83
C SER A 273 7.50 -6.40 -25.91
N SER A 274 7.36 -6.00 -27.17
CA SER A 274 8.19 -6.46 -28.30
C SER A 274 9.24 -5.46 -28.77
N THR A 275 9.30 -4.26 -28.19
CA THR A 275 10.16 -3.17 -28.66
C THR A 275 11.14 -2.77 -27.57
N PRO A 276 12.45 -2.73 -27.84
CA PRO A 276 13.42 -2.24 -26.87
C PRO A 276 13.18 -0.77 -26.57
N GLY A 277 13.36 -0.35 -25.32
CA GLY A 277 13.15 1.02 -24.90
C GLY A 277 12.89 1.16 -23.40
N LYS A 278 12.87 2.41 -22.92
CA LYS A 278 12.47 2.72 -21.55
C LYS A 278 11.04 3.24 -21.54
N TYR A 279 10.21 2.61 -20.72
CA TYR A 279 8.78 2.90 -20.64
C TYR A 279 8.43 3.31 -19.22
N THR A 280 7.82 4.49 -19.06
CA THR A 280 7.38 5.00 -17.75
C THR A 280 5.92 4.64 -17.54
N PHE A 281 5.63 4.02 -16.40
CA PHE A 281 4.31 3.56 -16.02
C PHE A 281 3.87 4.15 -14.67
N ARG A 282 2.56 4.11 -14.43
CA ARG A 282 1.94 4.26 -13.10
C ARG A 282 0.71 3.37 -13.01
N VAL A 283 0.21 3.12 -11.80
CA VAL A 283 -1.07 2.45 -11.58
C VAL A 283 -2.10 3.48 -11.11
N ALA A 284 -3.31 3.41 -11.66
CA ALA A 284 -4.45 4.23 -11.28
C ALA A 284 -5.54 3.34 -10.68
N ALA A 285 -6.12 3.73 -9.54
CA ALA A 285 -7.27 3.07 -8.94
C ALA A 285 -8.49 4.00 -8.97
N SER A 286 -9.63 3.50 -9.47
CA SER A 286 -10.87 4.27 -9.60
C SER A 286 -11.71 4.14 -8.33
N THR A 287 -11.50 4.99 -7.33
CA THR A 287 -12.22 4.90 -6.04
C THR A 287 -13.53 5.70 -6.04
N PRO A 288 -14.44 5.51 -5.06
CA PRO A 288 -15.64 6.34 -4.90
C PRO A 288 -15.34 7.84 -4.72
N LEU A 289 -14.12 8.19 -4.29
CA LEU A 289 -13.68 9.59 -4.11
C LEU A 289 -12.94 10.14 -5.34
N GLY A 290 -12.86 9.38 -6.43
CA GLY A 290 -12.11 9.72 -7.63
C GLY A 290 -10.91 8.82 -7.87
N THR A 291 -10.08 9.17 -8.86
CA THR A 291 -8.91 8.37 -9.23
C THR A 291 -7.71 8.73 -8.35
N VAL A 292 -7.07 7.72 -7.77
CA VAL A 292 -5.77 7.85 -7.08
C VAL A 292 -4.67 7.14 -7.87
N TYR A 293 -3.44 7.64 -7.80
CA TYR A 293 -2.31 7.14 -8.58
C TYR A 293 -1.18 6.65 -7.69
N SER A 294 -0.45 5.65 -8.16
CA SER A 294 0.85 5.29 -7.59
C SER A 294 1.92 6.31 -8.00
N ASN A 295 3.08 6.24 -7.33
CA ASN A 295 4.30 6.82 -7.90
C ASN A 295 4.60 6.21 -9.27
N GLN A 296 5.31 6.95 -10.10
CA GLN A 296 5.77 6.48 -11.41
C GLN A 296 6.91 5.47 -11.24
N PHE A 297 7.02 4.53 -12.17
CA PHE A 297 8.12 3.57 -12.25
C PHE A 297 8.50 3.31 -13.70
N THR A 298 9.75 2.89 -13.94
CA THR A 298 10.27 2.62 -15.29
C THR A 298 10.50 1.14 -15.51
N LEU A 299 10.14 0.66 -16.69
CA LEU A 299 10.51 -0.64 -17.23
C LEU A 299 11.43 -0.42 -18.43
N GLU A 300 12.65 -0.97 -18.37
CA GLU A 300 13.57 -1.01 -19.50
C GLU A 300 13.44 -2.35 -20.23
N ARG A 301 13.01 -2.28 -21.50
CA ARG A 301 12.97 -3.40 -22.44
C ARG A 301 14.27 -3.45 -23.21
N THR A 302 15.01 -4.55 -23.09
CA THR A 302 16.25 -4.75 -23.85
C THR A 302 15.99 -5.60 -25.09
N ALA A 303 16.71 -5.34 -26.17
CA ALA A 303 16.67 -6.21 -27.34
C ALA A 303 17.05 -7.64 -26.96
N THR A 304 16.34 -8.64 -27.49
CA THR A 304 16.77 -10.03 -27.45
C THR A 304 17.84 -10.22 -28.53
N VAL A 305 18.98 -10.81 -28.17
CA VAL A 305 20.01 -11.16 -29.14
C VAL A 305 19.48 -12.29 -30.02
N ASP A 306 19.36 -12.06 -31.32
CA ASP A 306 18.96 -13.08 -32.29
C ASP A 306 20.19 -13.63 -32.99
N CYS A 307 20.73 -14.73 -32.46
CA CYS A 307 21.90 -15.39 -33.02
C CYS A 307 21.66 -16.07 -34.37
N ALA A 308 20.45 -16.03 -34.93
CA ALA A 308 20.21 -16.39 -36.33
C ALA A 308 20.65 -15.26 -37.29
N ARG A 309 20.62 -14.01 -36.81
CA ARG A 309 20.92 -12.81 -37.59
C ARG A 309 22.22 -12.13 -37.16
N GLN A 310 22.62 -12.31 -35.91
CA GLN A 310 23.83 -11.76 -35.34
C GLN A 310 24.91 -12.83 -35.19
N ALA A 311 26.17 -12.47 -35.43
CA ALA A 311 27.28 -13.36 -35.19
C ALA A 311 27.49 -13.53 -33.68
N CYS A 312 27.01 -14.62 -33.09
CA CYS A 312 27.11 -14.86 -31.64
C CYS A 312 28.22 -15.82 -31.27
N VAL A 313 28.82 -15.64 -30.09
CA VAL A 313 29.75 -16.59 -29.46
C VAL A 313 29.38 -16.75 -27.98
N ALA A 314 29.36 -17.99 -27.48
CA ALA A 314 29.21 -18.25 -26.05
C ALA A 314 30.56 -18.55 -25.40
N LEU A 315 30.92 -17.76 -24.39
CA LEU A 315 32.06 -18.06 -23.51
C LEU A 315 31.57 -18.96 -22.36
N THR A 316 32.25 -20.08 -22.17
CA THR A 316 31.88 -21.06 -21.14
C THR A 316 33.07 -21.39 -20.24
N PHE A 317 32.82 -21.60 -18.96
CA PHE A 317 33.85 -21.81 -17.94
C PHE A 317 33.57 -23.05 -17.11
N ASP A 318 34.53 -23.98 -17.08
CA ASP A 318 34.42 -25.27 -16.39
C ASP A 318 35.25 -25.29 -15.09
N ASP A 319 35.02 -26.32 -14.27
CA ASP A 319 35.72 -26.69 -13.02
C ASP A 319 35.52 -25.81 -11.79
N GLY A 320 35.00 -24.60 -11.96
CA GLY A 320 34.71 -23.67 -10.87
C GLY A 320 33.57 -24.11 -9.94
N PRO A 321 33.29 -23.30 -8.91
CA PRO A 321 34.01 -22.09 -8.53
C PRO A 321 35.40 -22.36 -7.90
N SER A 322 36.37 -21.49 -8.17
CA SER A 322 37.76 -21.55 -7.69
C SER A 322 38.15 -20.27 -6.93
N ALA A 323 39.43 -20.14 -6.57
CA ALA A 323 39.98 -18.91 -6.00
C ALA A 323 39.98 -17.71 -6.99
N TYR A 324 39.91 -17.96 -8.29
CA TYR A 324 40.00 -16.91 -9.33
C TYR A 324 38.63 -16.47 -9.87
N THR A 325 37.58 -17.24 -9.60
CA THR A 325 36.24 -17.05 -10.14
C THR A 325 35.64 -15.68 -9.82
N ASP A 326 35.84 -15.16 -8.61
CA ASP A 326 35.31 -13.84 -8.23
C ASP A 326 35.90 -12.71 -9.08
N ARG A 327 37.19 -12.78 -9.41
CA ARG A 327 37.88 -11.83 -10.32
C ARG A 327 37.36 -11.94 -11.75
N LEU A 328 36.99 -13.15 -12.19
CA LEU A 328 36.35 -13.36 -13.48
C LEU A 328 34.94 -12.75 -13.52
N ILE A 329 34.13 -12.96 -12.46
CA ILE A 329 32.80 -12.34 -12.33
C ILE A 329 32.92 -10.82 -12.41
N ASP A 330 33.88 -10.20 -11.70
CA ASP A 330 34.13 -8.76 -11.76
C ASP A 330 34.40 -8.26 -13.18
N THR A 331 35.20 -9.02 -13.93
CA THR A 331 35.49 -8.71 -15.33
C THR A 331 34.24 -8.79 -16.19
N LEU A 332 33.47 -9.88 -16.11
CA LEU A 332 32.26 -10.09 -16.90
C LEU A 332 31.18 -9.04 -16.59
N VAL A 333 31.00 -8.67 -15.31
CA VAL A 333 30.07 -7.61 -14.89
C VAL A 333 30.52 -6.25 -15.44
N ARG A 334 31.79 -5.89 -15.25
CA ARG A 334 32.35 -4.61 -15.73
C ARG A 334 32.23 -4.48 -17.24
N THR A 335 32.48 -5.56 -17.99
CA THR A 335 32.39 -5.57 -19.45
C THR A 335 30.98 -5.82 -19.96
N LYS A 336 29.98 -6.06 -19.08
CA LYS A 336 28.61 -6.45 -19.44
C LYS A 336 28.59 -7.65 -20.39
N THR A 337 29.36 -8.68 -20.08
CA THR A 337 29.52 -9.88 -20.89
C THR A 337 28.76 -11.04 -20.27
N PRO A 338 27.70 -11.55 -20.92
CA PRO A 338 27.06 -12.81 -20.52
C PRO A 338 28.02 -13.99 -20.69
N ALA A 339 27.93 -14.98 -19.81
CA ALA A 339 28.70 -16.23 -19.88
C ALA A 339 27.97 -17.38 -19.16
N THR A 340 28.37 -18.61 -19.45
CA THR A 340 27.84 -19.82 -18.81
C THR A 340 28.93 -20.57 -18.05
N PHE A 341 28.70 -20.83 -16.76
CA PHE A 341 29.61 -21.56 -15.89
C PHE A 341 29.09 -22.98 -15.69
N PHE A 342 29.88 -23.99 -16.04
CA PHE A 342 29.62 -25.39 -15.69
C PHE A 342 30.39 -25.71 -14.42
N VAL A 343 29.68 -25.72 -13.29
CA VAL A 343 30.31 -25.82 -11.96
C VAL A 343 30.33 -27.25 -11.44
N VAL A 344 31.40 -27.57 -10.71
CA VAL A 344 31.56 -28.87 -10.03
C VAL A 344 30.88 -28.82 -8.66
N GLY A 345 29.98 -29.76 -8.40
CA GLY A 345 29.12 -29.74 -7.21
C GLY A 345 29.87 -29.71 -5.86
N SER A 346 31.00 -30.39 -5.76
CA SER A 346 31.88 -30.31 -4.58
C SER A 346 32.47 -28.91 -4.36
N GLN A 347 32.77 -28.18 -5.44
CA GLN A 347 33.25 -26.80 -5.35
C GLN A 347 32.13 -25.81 -5.02
N VAL A 348 30.91 -26.06 -5.50
CA VAL A 348 29.71 -25.29 -5.10
C VAL A 348 29.52 -25.34 -3.59
N ALA A 349 29.68 -26.52 -2.97
CA ALA A 349 29.57 -26.66 -1.52
C ALA A 349 30.66 -25.88 -0.76
N ASN A 350 31.87 -25.79 -1.32
CA ASN A 350 32.98 -25.06 -0.71
C ASN A 350 32.87 -23.52 -0.87
N ARG A 351 32.23 -23.04 -1.94
CA ARG A 351 32.15 -21.60 -2.29
C ARG A 351 30.73 -21.15 -2.63
N PRO A 352 29.72 -21.37 -1.76
CA PRO A 352 28.33 -21.07 -2.08
C PRO A 352 28.05 -19.58 -2.27
N ALA A 353 28.84 -18.70 -1.63
CA ALA A 353 28.74 -17.25 -1.81
C ALA A 353 29.10 -16.79 -3.22
N THR A 354 30.20 -17.32 -3.79
CA THR A 354 30.63 -17.04 -5.16
C THR A 354 29.58 -17.50 -6.17
N VAL A 355 28.94 -18.65 -5.94
CA VAL A 355 27.88 -19.16 -6.83
C VAL A 355 26.63 -18.27 -6.79
N ARG A 356 26.20 -17.80 -5.60
CA ARG A 356 25.12 -16.80 -5.49
C ARG A 356 25.46 -15.52 -6.23
N ARG A 357 26.72 -15.09 -6.15
CA ARG A 357 27.22 -13.90 -6.85
C ARG A 357 27.07 -14.05 -8.35
N MET A 358 27.45 -15.21 -8.93
CA MET A 358 27.25 -15.49 -10.37
C MET A 358 25.78 -15.28 -10.79
N GLN A 359 24.84 -15.91 -10.08
CA GLN A 359 23.42 -15.79 -10.43
C GLN A 359 22.90 -14.35 -10.25
N SER A 360 23.29 -13.67 -9.18
CA SER A 360 22.88 -12.26 -8.94
C SER A 360 23.42 -11.30 -10.01
N ALA A 361 24.58 -11.63 -10.60
CA ALA A 361 25.18 -10.91 -11.71
C ALA A 361 24.55 -11.23 -13.07
N GLY A 362 23.56 -12.12 -13.12
CA GLY A 362 22.88 -12.54 -14.37
C GLY A 362 23.70 -13.52 -15.22
N LEU A 363 24.72 -14.16 -14.66
CA LEU A 363 25.51 -15.20 -15.32
C LEU A 363 24.79 -16.55 -15.24
N ALA A 364 24.90 -17.39 -16.26
CA ALA A 364 24.31 -18.71 -16.25
C ALA A 364 25.18 -19.69 -15.43
N VAL A 365 24.55 -20.48 -14.57
CA VAL A 365 25.21 -21.50 -13.72
C VAL A 365 24.58 -22.85 -14.03
N GLU A 366 25.40 -23.79 -14.50
CA GLU A 366 25.02 -25.09 -15.04
C GLU A 366 25.92 -26.21 -14.48
N ASN A 367 25.61 -27.47 -14.79
CA ASN A 367 26.14 -28.62 -14.06
C ASN A 367 27.35 -29.24 -14.74
N HIS A 368 28.44 -29.47 -13.99
CA HIS A 368 29.64 -30.15 -14.43
C HIS A 368 29.97 -31.40 -13.59
N THR A 369 28.94 -32.12 -13.13
CA THR A 369 29.03 -33.25 -12.20
C THR A 369 29.55 -32.86 -10.81
N TYR A 370 29.51 -33.79 -9.85
CA TYR A 370 29.79 -33.47 -8.46
C TYR A 370 31.29 -33.52 -8.14
N SER A 371 32.00 -34.50 -8.69
CA SER A 371 33.42 -34.75 -8.42
C SER A 371 34.26 -34.92 -9.69
N HIS A 372 33.74 -34.47 -10.84
CA HIS A 372 34.42 -34.50 -12.13
C HIS A 372 34.89 -35.91 -12.63
N PRO A 373 34.13 -37.01 -12.43
CA PRO A 373 34.51 -38.30 -13.02
C PRO A 373 34.17 -38.34 -14.51
N GLN A 374 34.88 -39.19 -15.27
CA GLN A 374 34.49 -39.51 -16.63
C GLN A 374 33.18 -40.32 -16.61
N LEU A 375 32.07 -39.73 -17.05
CA LEU A 375 30.73 -40.33 -16.89
C LEU A 375 30.59 -41.70 -17.58
N THR A 376 31.29 -41.91 -18.69
CA THR A 376 31.23 -43.16 -19.46
C THR A 376 31.84 -44.37 -18.74
N THR A 377 32.62 -44.16 -17.67
CA THR A 377 33.17 -45.24 -16.84
C THR A 377 32.24 -45.63 -15.69
N LEU A 378 31.09 -44.95 -15.54
CA LEU A 378 30.13 -45.17 -14.47
C LEU A 378 28.85 -45.85 -14.99
N SER A 379 28.19 -46.59 -14.10
CA SER A 379 26.81 -47.04 -14.32
C SER A 379 25.85 -45.86 -14.45
N TYR A 380 24.67 -46.07 -15.02
CA TYR A 380 23.62 -45.03 -15.10
C TYR A 380 23.33 -44.40 -13.73
N SER A 381 23.16 -45.20 -12.69
CA SER A 381 22.93 -44.71 -11.32
C SER A 381 24.09 -43.87 -10.79
N GLY A 382 25.33 -44.24 -11.13
CA GLY A 382 26.52 -43.44 -10.82
C GLY A 382 26.53 -42.09 -11.54
N GLN A 383 26.20 -42.07 -12.83
CA GLN A 383 26.08 -40.84 -13.61
C GLN A 383 24.96 -39.94 -13.08
N LEU A 384 23.77 -40.50 -12.81
CA LEU A 384 22.62 -39.77 -12.28
C LEU A 384 22.92 -39.19 -10.88
N SER A 385 23.64 -39.94 -10.04
CA SER A 385 24.08 -39.46 -8.72
C SER A 385 24.99 -38.24 -8.83
N GLN A 386 25.96 -38.26 -9.77
CA GLN A 386 26.85 -37.13 -10.02
C GLN A 386 26.09 -35.84 -10.43
N VAL A 387 25.10 -35.98 -11.31
CA VAL A 387 24.27 -34.85 -11.76
C VAL A 387 23.38 -34.36 -10.62
N THR A 388 22.68 -35.27 -9.94
CA THR A 388 21.69 -34.94 -8.90
C THR A 388 22.33 -34.30 -7.68
N ARG A 389 23.49 -34.80 -7.23
CA ARG A 389 24.21 -34.20 -6.10
C ARG A 389 24.65 -32.77 -6.39
N THR A 390 25.01 -32.46 -7.64
CA THR A 390 25.38 -31.10 -8.06
C THR A 390 24.17 -30.18 -8.08
N ASP A 391 23.04 -30.65 -8.62
CA ASP A 391 21.78 -29.90 -8.58
C ASP A 391 21.32 -29.60 -7.14
N ASN A 392 21.50 -30.56 -6.23
CA ASN A 392 21.20 -30.37 -4.81
C ASN A 392 22.16 -29.37 -4.16
N ALA A 393 23.46 -29.39 -4.48
CA ALA A 393 24.42 -28.41 -4.00
C ALA A 393 24.07 -26.98 -4.47
N LEU A 394 23.63 -26.83 -5.73
CA LEU A 394 23.13 -25.57 -6.27
C LEU A 394 21.88 -25.08 -5.51
N ALA A 395 20.89 -25.96 -5.29
CA ALA A 395 19.69 -25.64 -4.53
C ALA A 395 20.03 -25.18 -3.08
N THR A 396 20.91 -25.91 -2.39
CA THR A 396 21.39 -25.57 -1.05
C THR A 396 22.13 -24.23 -1.01
N ALA A 397 22.87 -23.89 -2.07
CA ALA A 397 23.53 -22.59 -2.19
C ALA A 397 22.55 -21.43 -2.43
N GLY A 398 21.27 -21.71 -2.69
CA GLY A 398 20.22 -20.72 -2.96
C GLY A 398 20.18 -20.26 -4.41
N VAL A 399 20.71 -21.07 -5.34
CA VAL A 399 20.71 -20.78 -6.77
C VAL A 399 19.76 -21.71 -7.53
N ARG A 400 19.34 -21.30 -8.73
CA ARG A 400 18.42 -22.10 -9.56
C ARG A 400 19.03 -23.47 -9.86
N ARG A 401 18.17 -24.49 -9.98
CA ARG A 401 18.59 -25.80 -10.48
C ARG A 401 19.16 -25.65 -11.90
N SER A 402 20.20 -26.43 -12.21
CA SER A 402 20.77 -26.43 -13.56
C SER A 402 19.78 -26.96 -14.58
N THR A 403 19.89 -26.49 -15.81
CA THR A 403 19.11 -26.93 -16.97
C THR A 403 19.97 -27.65 -17.99
N GLN A 404 21.29 -27.49 -17.91
CA GLN A 404 22.27 -28.03 -18.85
C GLN A 404 23.34 -28.85 -18.10
N LEU A 405 23.91 -29.84 -18.78
CA LEU A 405 25.02 -30.65 -18.28
C LEU A 405 26.19 -30.54 -19.25
N ARG A 406 27.40 -30.25 -18.77
CA ARG A 406 28.62 -30.53 -19.53
C ARG A 406 29.29 -31.78 -18.95
N PRO A 407 29.39 -32.88 -19.70
CA PRO A 407 30.12 -34.06 -19.24
C PRO A 407 31.63 -33.77 -19.12
N PRO A 408 32.27 -34.12 -17.98
CA PRO A 408 33.73 -34.07 -17.84
C PRO A 408 34.44 -34.74 -19.01
N PHE A 409 35.56 -34.14 -19.44
CA PHE A 409 36.38 -34.58 -20.57
C PHE A 409 35.65 -34.62 -21.93
N GLY A 410 34.42 -34.07 -22.01
CA GLY A 410 33.55 -34.21 -23.17
C GLY A 410 33.08 -35.65 -23.41
N SER A 411 33.26 -36.55 -22.45
CA SER A 411 32.96 -37.97 -22.61
C SER A 411 31.50 -38.27 -22.30
N TRP A 412 30.77 -38.79 -23.29
CA TRP A 412 29.37 -39.18 -23.16
C TRP A 412 29.06 -40.44 -23.97
N ASN A 413 28.02 -41.17 -23.59
CA ASN A 413 27.46 -42.30 -24.34
C ASN A 413 25.93 -42.24 -24.36
N SER A 414 25.27 -43.26 -24.94
CA SER A 414 23.80 -43.32 -25.00
C SER A 414 23.15 -43.20 -23.62
N THR A 415 23.75 -43.78 -22.58
CA THR A 415 23.30 -43.67 -21.19
C THR A 415 23.44 -42.25 -20.64
N THR A 416 24.51 -41.52 -20.97
CA THR A 416 24.69 -40.13 -20.54
C THR A 416 23.60 -39.21 -21.12
N ARG A 417 23.13 -39.49 -22.34
CA ARG A 417 22.05 -38.70 -22.98
C ARG A 417 20.72 -38.81 -22.24
N THR A 418 20.47 -39.87 -21.49
CA THR A 418 19.19 -40.09 -20.81
C THR A 418 19.14 -39.45 -19.41
N LEU A 419 20.15 -38.67 -19.00
CA LEU A 419 20.22 -37.99 -17.70
C LEU A 419 19.29 -36.76 -17.57
N GLY A 420 18.34 -36.57 -18.50
CA GLY A 420 17.30 -35.55 -18.41
C GLY A 420 17.75 -34.12 -18.69
N LYS A 421 18.95 -33.90 -19.26
CA LYS A 421 19.48 -32.58 -19.64
C LYS A 421 20.15 -32.63 -21.02
N PRO A 422 20.16 -31.53 -21.80
CA PRO A 422 21.05 -31.40 -22.95
C PRO A 422 22.51 -31.44 -22.50
N LEU A 423 23.35 -32.11 -23.28
CA LEU A 423 24.79 -32.19 -23.09
C LEU A 423 25.45 -31.06 -23.89
N ILE A 424 26.16 -30.16 -23.20
CA ILE A 424 26.81 -29.00 -23.80
C ILE A 424 28.30 -29.26 -23.91
N LEU A 425 28.79 -29.33 -25.14
CA LEU A 425 30.19 -29.53 -25.48
C LEU A 425 30.75 -28.18 -25.97
N TRP A 426 31.72 -28.19 -26.87
CA TRP A 426 32.35 -26.99 -27.40
C TRP A 426 32.83 -27.20 -28.83
N SER A 427 33.07 -26.09 -29.53
CA SER A 427 33.66 -26.09 -30.89
C SER A 427 35.00 -25.38 -30.96
N VAL A 428 35.40 -24.69 -29.88
CA VAL A 428 36.71 -24.03 -29.75
C VAL A 428 37.32 -24.44 -28.41
N ASP A 429 38.51 -25.02 -28.46
CA ASP A 429 39.28 -25.46 -27.29
C ASP A 429 40.71 -24.92 -27.38
N PRO A 430 41.04 -23.84 -26.64
CA PRO A 430 42.39 -23.30 -26.59
C PRO A 430 43.35 -24.17 -25.76
N ARG A 431 42.86 -25.26 -25.16
CA ARG A 431 43.58 -26.11 -24.21
C ARG A 431 44.22 -25.32 -23.10
N ASP A 432 43.47 -24.39 -22.50
CA ASP A 432 43.94 -23.54 -21.41
C ASP A 432 44.34 -24.34 -20.15
N TRP A 433 43.76 -25.54 -19.99
CA TRP A 433 44.13 -26.55 -19.00
C TRP A 433 45.54 -27.14 -19.22
N GLU A 434 46.07 -27.11 -20.46
CA GLU A 434 47.40 -27.63 -20.83
C GLU A 434 48.42 -26.49 -21.03
N VAL A 435 48.05 -25.46 -21.80
CA VAL A 435 48.96 -24.42 -22.31
C VAL A 435 49.43 -23.44 -21.23
N ARG A 436 48.57 -23.10 -20.26
CA ARG A 436 48.90 -22.20 -19.12
C ARG A 436 49.52 -20.84 -19.51
N ASP A 437 49.13 -20.29 -20.65
CA ASP A 437 49.65 -19.00 -21.16
C ASP A 437 48.50 -18.12 -21.66
N ALA A 438 48.28 -16.98 -21.01
CA ALA A 438 47.15 -16.10 -21.28
C ALA A 438 47.16 -15.54 -22.71
N ALA A 439 48.34 -15.23 -23.27
CA ALA A 439 48.46 -14.69 -24.62
C ALA A 439 48.13 -15.75 -25.67
N ARG A 440 48.65 -16.97 -25.48
CA ARG A 440 48.36 -18.10 -26.38
C ARG A 440 46.89 -18.50 -26.33
N ILE A 441 46.29 -18.53 -25.13
CA ILE A 441 44.85 -18.79 -24.95
C ILE A 441 44.03 -17.74 -25.71
N ARG A 442 44.32 -16.45 -25.49
CA ARG A 442 43.66 -15.35 -26.18
C ARG A 442 43.77 -15.46 -27.70
N SER A 443 44.99 -15.60 -28.22
CA SER A 443 45.25 -15.70 -29.66
C SER A 443 44.54 -16.90 -30.30
N HIS A 444 44.49 -18.04 -29.60
CA HIS A 444 43.77 -19.22 -30.09
C HIS A 444 42.27 -18.95 -30.21
N VAL A 445 41.64 -18.39 -29.17
CA VAL A 445 40.21 -18.07 -29.21
C VAL A 445 39.91 -17.04 -30.30
N ALA A 446 40.75 -16.00 -30.42
CA ALA A 446 40.61 -14.99 -31.46
C ALA A 446 40.76 -15.57 -32.87
N ALA A 447 41.63 -16.56 -33.10
CA ALA A 447 41.80 -17.17 -34.42
C ALA A 447 40.65 -18.13 -34.79
N ASN A 448 40.10 -18.85 -33.80
CA ASN A 448 39.23 -20.00 -34.06
C ASN A 448 37.74 -19.73 -33.82
N ALA A 449 37.36 -18.70 -33.06
CA ALA A 449 35.95 -18.36 -32.88
C ALA A 449 35.26 -17.99 -34.21
N ARG A 450 34.07 -18.56 -34.41
CA ARG A 450 33.15 -18.33 -35.53
C ARG A 450 31.75 -18.04 -34.98
N SER A 451 30.85 -17.55 -35.84
CA SER A 451 29.45 -17.38 -35.46
C SER A 451 28.87 -18.74 -35.05
N GLY A 452 28.24 -18.80 -33.88
CA GLY A 452 27.71 -20.03 -33.31
C GLY A 452 28.68 -20.79 -32.41
N SER A 453 29.93 -20.34 -32.23
CA SER A 453 30.91 -21.05 -31.41
C SER A 453 30.54 -21.09 -29.94
N ILE A 454 30.84 -22.23 -29.31
CA ILE A 454 30.89 -22.40 -27.85
C ILE A 454 32.37 -22.61 -27.50
N VAL A 455 32.92 -21.69 -26.69
CA VAL A 455 34.33 -21.67 -26.31
C VAL A 455 34.51 -22.33 -24.95
N LEU A 456 35.31 -23.39 -24.88
CA LEU A 456 35.72 -24.02 -23.62
C LEU A 456 36.86 -23.22 -22.98
N LEU A 457 36.68 -22.88 -21.71
CA LEU A 457 37.68 -22.26 -20.83
C LEU A 457 37.48 -22.85 -19.42
N HIS A 458 38.46 -22.66 -18.54
CA HIS A 458 38.40 -23.14 -17.15
C HIS A 458 38.70 -21.99 -16.19
N ASP A 459 37.77 -21.68 -15.29
CA ASP A 459 37.94 -20.59 -14.31
C ASP A 459 38.72 -21.04 -13.05
N SER A 460 39.20 -22.28 -13.03
CA SER A 460 40.12 -22.85 -12.04
C SER A 460 41.56 -22.36 -12.21
N HIS A 461 41.84 -21.51 -13.20
CA HIS A 461 43.19 -21.16 -13.63
C HIS A 461 43.38 -19.65 -13.80
N SER A 462 44.40 -19.09 -13.14
CA SER A 462 44.68 -17.64 -13.17
C SER A 462 44.95 -17.14 -14.59
N THR A 463 45.73 -17.88 -15.38
CA THR A 463 46.09 -17.53 -16.77
C THR A 463 44.89 -17.45 -17.69
N THR A 464 43.87 -18.29 -17.48
CA THR A 464 42.60 -18.21 -18.23
C THR A 464 41.86 -16.93 -17.86
N VAL A 465 41.73 -16.64 -16.56
CA VAL A 465 41.07 -15.42 -16.09
C VAL A 465 41.79 -14.16 -16.59
N ASP A 466 43.12 -14.19 -16.69
CA ASP A 466 43.93 -13.08 -17.23
C ASP A 466 43.73 -12.89 -18.75
N ALA A 467 43.41 -13.96 -19.49
CA ALA A 467 43.14 -13.90 -20.93
C ALA A 467 41.76 -13.31 -21.28
N VAL A 468 40.77 -13.49 -20.41
CA VAL A 468 39.35 -13.17 -20.67
C VAL A 468 39.11 -11.70 -21.09
N PRO A 469 39.68 -10.67 -20.43
CA PRO A 469 39.51 -9.28 -20.88
C PRO A 469 39.90 -9.07 -22.35
N GLY A 470 41.05 -9.64 -22.75
CA GLY A 470 41.54 -9.57 -24.12
C GLY A 470 40.67 -10.36 -25.10
N ILE A 471 40.22 -11.56 -24.72
CA ILE A 471 39.27 -12.37 -25.52
C ILE A 471 37.99 -11.60 -25.79
N ILE A 472 37.40 -10.98 -24.76
CA ILE A 472 36.16 -10.20 -24.89
C ILE A 472 36.37 -9.03 -25.86
N SER A 473 37.50 -8.32 -25.73
CA SER A 473 37.86 -7.21 -26.60
C SER A 473 38.00 -7.66 -28.06
N ASP A 474 38.76 -8.72 -28.32
CA ASP A 474 39.03 -9.21 -29.68
C ASP A 474 37.77 -9.72 -30.37
N LEU A 475 36.92 -10.47 -29.66
CA LEU A 475 35.68 -10.99 -30.22
C LEU A 475 34.70 -9.85 -30.56
N ARG A 476 34.57 -8.85 -29.68
CA ARG A 476 33.74 -7.67 -29.96
C ARG A 476 34.28 -6.83 -31.10
N ALA A 477 35.60 -6.63 -31.18
CA ALA A 477 36.23 -5.91 -32.29
C ALA A 477 35.99 -6.61 -33.64
N ARG A 478 35.83 -7.93 -33.63
CA ARG A 478 35.46 -8.75 -34.80
C ARG A 478 33.94 -8.79 -35.07
N GLY A 479 33.14 -8.04 -34.32
CA GLY A 479 31.68 -7.94 -34.51
C GLY A 479 30.87 -9.06 -33.85
N PHE A 480 31.47 -9.89 -32.99
CA PHE A 480 30.70 -10.92 -32.28
C PHE A 480 29.89 -10.34 -31.11
N THR A 481 28.67 -10.85 -30.97
CA THR A 481 27.84 -10.66 -29.78
C THR A 481 28.07 -11.81 -28.81
N LEU A 482 28.51 -11.49 -27.59
CA LEU A 482 28.75 -12.50 -26.55
C LEU A 482 27.46 -12.81 -25.80
N VAL A 483 27.14 -14.10 -25.67
CA VAL A 483 25.86 -14.59 -25.14
C VAL A 483 26.06 -15.80 -24.21
N THR A 484 25.03 -16.17 -23.45
CA THR A 484 24.97 -17.47 -22.75
C THR A 484 24.62 -18.60 -23.71
N VAL A 485 24.86 -19.85 -23.32
CA VAL A 485 24.56 -21.04 -24.16
C VAL A 485 23.07 -21.15 -24.50
N ASP A 486 22.17 -20.86 -23.56
CA ASP A 486 20.71 -20.85 -23.78
C ASP A 486 20.27 -19.75 -24.75
N THR A 487 20.94 -18.59 -24.75
CA THR A 487 20.69 -17.55 -25.77
C THR A 487 21.24 -17.97 -27.13
N LEU A 488 22.41 -18.63 -27.16
CA LEU A 488 23.01 -19.14 -28.39
C LEU A 488 22.16 -20.24 -29.03
N VAL A 489 21.51 -21.08 -28.23
CA VAL A 489 20.67 -22.22 -28.65
C VAL A 489 19.38 -22.29 -27.80
N PRO A 490 18.34 -21.49 -28.12
CA PRO A 490 17.15 -21.31 -27.26
C PRO A 490 16.14 -22.47 -27.22
N SER A 491 16.41 -23.60 -27.89
CA SER A 491 15.46 -24.73 -28.00
C SER A 491 16.17 -26.08 -27.88
N MET A 492 17.09 -26.19 -26.92
CA MET A 492 17.73 -27.46 -26.55
C MET A 492 16.75 -28.35 -25.79
N GLN A 493 16.77 -29.65 -26.08
CA GLN A 493 15.97 -30.65 -25.38
C GLN A 493 16.86 -31.61 -24.58
N PRO A 494 16.36 -32.23 -23.50
CA PRO A 494 17.03 -33.36 -22.87
C PRO A 494 17.53 -34.39 -23.89
N GLY A 495 18.80 -34.81 -23.77
CA GLY A 495 19.42 -35.78 -24.68
C GLY A 495 20.03 -35.22 -25.97
N ASP A 496 19.81 -33.92 -26.28
CA ASP A 496 20.57 -33.23 -27.31
C ASP A 496 22.06 -33.15 -26.91
N VAL A 497 22.96 -33.25 -27.89
CA VAL A 497 24.40 -33.01 -27.71
C VAL A 497 24.81 -31.83 -28.59
N VAL A 498 25.24 -30.74 -27.95
CA VAL A 498 25.42 -29.42 -28.57
C VAL A 498 26.90 -29.05 -28.59
N TYR A 499 27.52 -28.99 -29.76
CA TYR A 499 28.91 -28.56 -29.94
C TYR A 499 29.02 -27.09 -30.35
N SER A 500 28.03 -26.59 -31.09
CA SER A 500 27.89 -25.19 -31.52
C SER A 500 26.44 -24.93 -31.89
N ARG A 501 26.09 -23.68 -32.24
CA ARG A 501 24.73 -23.32 -32.69
C ARG A 501 24.22 -24.19 -33.86
N THR A 502 25.09 -24.59 -34.77
CA THR A 502 24.73 -25.33 -35.99
C THR A 502 25.13 -26.81 -35.95
N ASN A 503 25.90 -27.23 -34.94
CA ASN A 503 26.29 -28.63 -34.75
C ASN A 503 25.63 -29.18 -33.49
N ILE A 504 24.44 -29.76 -33.68
CA ILE A 504 23.63 -30.35 -32.63
C ILE A 504 23.25 -31.78 -33.06
N SER A 505 23.71 -32.77 -32.30
CA SER A 505 23.20 -34.14 -32.42
C SER A 505 21.94 -34.25 -31.58
N ARG A 506 20.80 -34.06 -32.24
CA ARG A 506 19.47 -34.09 -31.61
C ARG A 506 19.17 -35.49 -31.06
N ALA A 507 18.44 -35.56 -29.95
CA ALA A 507 17.81 -36.80 -29.55
C ALA A 507 16.84 -37.26 -30.67
N SER A 508 16.88 -38.53 -31.06
CA SER A 508 15.91 -39.07 -32.01
C SER A 508 14.51 -39.01 -31.40
N SER A 509 13.54 -38.50 -32.13
CA SER A 509 12.13 -38.58 -31.77
C SER A 509 11.62 -40.02 -31.91
N ALA A 510 12.02 -40.91 -31.00
CA ALA A 510 11.46 -42.25 -30.83
C ALA A 510 11.79 -42.81 -29.44
N SER A 511 10.74 -43.29 -28.78
CA SER A 511 10.63 -43.88 -27.45
C SER A 511 10.85 -42.95 -26.25
N THR A 512 9.75 -42.32 -25.84
CA THR A 512 9.38 -42.29 -24.42
C THR A 512 9.54 -43.72 -23.89
N LEU A 513 10.68 -44.02 -23.28
CA LEU A 513 10.76 -45.13 -22.33
C LEU A 513 9.87 -44.70 -21.17
N THR A 514 8.59 -45.06 -21.25
CA THR A 514 7.74 -45.17 -20.07
C THR A 514 8.44 -46.11 -19.12
N ASP A 515 9.01 -45.51 -18.08
CA ASP A 515 9.42 -46.14 -16.85
C ASP A 515 8.34 -47.15 -16.42
N GLN A 516 8.67 -48.44 -16.52
CA GLN A 516 7.87 -49.57 -16.01
C GLN A 516 8.38 -49.98 -14.61
N SER A 517 8.80 -49.02 -13.80
CA SER A 517 9.05 -49.25 -12.37
C SER A 517 8.28 -48.23 -11.51
N ASP A 518 6.98 -48.47 -11.37
CA ASP A 518 6.24 -48.43 -10.09
C ASP A 518 4.72 -48.45 -10.37
N VAL A 519 4.18 -49.65 -10.58
CA VAL A 519 2.74 -49.91 -10.41
C VAL A 519 2.63 -51.13 -9.50
N LEU A 520 2.30 -50.90 -8.23
CA LEU A 520 1.88 -51.97 -7.33
C LEU A 520 0.60 -52.59 -7.91
N ARG A 521 0.65 -53.89 -8.21
CA ARG A 521 -0.48 -54.69 -8.66
C ARG A 521 -0.93 -55.60 -7.52
N SER A 522 -2.23 -55.75 -7.34
CA SER A 522 -2.82 -56.81 -6.51
C SER A 522 -2.54 -58.20 -7.15
N PRO A 523 -2.61 -59.29 -6.37
CA PRO A 523 -2.37 -60.65 -6.89
C PRO A 523 -3.30 -61.09 -8.05
N ASP A 524 -4.41 -60.37 -8.27
CA ASP A 524 -5.38 -60.63 -9.34
C ASP A 524 -5.17 -59.77 -10.61
N GLY A 525 -4.13 -58.92 -10.63
CA GLY A 525 -3.74 -58.17 -11.83
C GLY A 525 -4.55 -56.89 -12.12
N SER A 526 -5.40 -56.43 -11.19
CA SER A 526 -6.07 -55.13 -11.29
C SER A 526 -5.12 -53.94 -11.01
N VAL A 527 -5.27 -52.85 -11.77
CA VAL A 527 -4.49 -51.59 -11.62
C VAL A 527 -5.22 -50.66 -10.66
N LEU A 528 -4.59 -50.30 -9.53
CA LEU A 528 -5.10 -49.26 -8.63
C LEU A 528 -4.77 -47.88 -9.22
N GLY A 529 -5.77 -47.01 -9.35
CA GLY A 529 -5.69 -45.72 -10.05
C GLY A 529 -4.75 -44.69 -9.41
N PRO A 530 -4.56 -43.52 -10.07
CA PRO A 530 -3.55 -42.53 -9.69
C PRO A 530 -3.83 -41.89 -8.33
N VAL A 531 -2.77 -41.71 -7.54
CA VAL A 531 -2.77 -40.91 -6.32
C VAL A 531 -3.07 -39.46 -6.70
N LEU A 532 -4.20 -38.94 -6.20
CA LEU A 532 -4.51 -37.51 -6.23
C LEU A 532 -3.64 -36.80 -5.19
N ASP A 533 -2.89 -35.80 -5.64
CA ASP A 533 -2.34 -34.76 -4.76
C ASP A 533 -3.48 -33.92 -4.15
N GLU A 534 -3.24 -33.46 -2.92
CA GLU A 534 -3.97 -32.43 -2.14
C GLU A 534 -5.11 -32.91 -1.21
N ALA A 535 -4.77 -33.07 0.08
CA ALA A 535 -5.71 -32.90 1.18
C ALA A 535 -5.45 -31.54 1.87
N PRO A 536 -6.49 -30.72 2.15
CA PRO A 536 -6.33 -29.46 2.85
C PRO A 536 -6.16 -29.66 4.36
N PHE A 537 -5.28 -28.84 4.93
CA PHE A 537 -5.06 -28.64 6.36
C PHE A 537 -6.34 -28.10 7.04
N VAL A 538 -6.81 -28.77 8.10
CA VAL A 538 -7.87 -28.28 9.01
C VAL A 538 -7.29 -28.23 10.43
N PRO A 539 -7.31 -27.08 11.14
CA PRO A 539 -6.88 -27.00 12.53
C PRO A 539 -8.05 -27.25 13.49
N GLY A 540 -7.84 -28.09 14.53
CA GLY A 540 -8.70 -28.14 15.70
C GLY A 540 -8.68 -29.44 16.50
N SER A 541 -7.81 -29.50 17.51
CA SER A 541 -8.15 -29.89 18.90
C SER A 541 -7.06 -29.42 19.86
#